data_AF-A0A2B7XWW8-F1
#
_entry.id   AF-A0A2B7XWW8-F1
#
_cell.length_a   1.000
_cell.length_b   1.000
_cell.length_c   1.000
_cell.angle_alpha   90.00
_cell.angle_beta   90.00
_cell.angle_gamma   90.00
#
_symmetry.space_group_name_H-M   'P 1'
#
loop_
_entity.id
_entity.type
_entity.pdbx_description
1 polymer ?
#
loop_
_entity_poly.entity_id
_entity_poly.type
_entity_poly.pdbx_seq_one_letter_code
_entity_poly.pdbx_strand_id
1 'polypeptide(L)'
;MAEAIKAIALEEANNIKTLVTDGLRSGTYSYPFLGILYFGSHHSLWGPLRKLLAPIGTLSLVVTSGMFFFTYVPQVAILAFISGPFAPFAAIPLILSESSTIIKLLARVFMLEESLIDTFDGTMIARGHSALVAKGRVVKSSSASSSSSSASDPMAKLGKLVKKPLGKLSMTYLVRSLIYFPLNFIPVVGTFMYLATQGRRLGPVAHARYFQLKGWDAKRREEWVKAHRAEYTSFGAAAFLLEMIPFASIAFSYSNTVGAALWASNIENNAVEYHEE
;
A
#
# COMPACT_ATOMS: atom_id res chain seq x y z
N MET A 1 39.49 5.41 3.69
CA MET A 1 38.14 5.59 3.14
C MET A 1 37.54 4.28 2.61
N ALA A 2 38.26 3.53 1.75
CA ALA A 2 37.78 2.24 1.23
C ALA A 2 37.53 1.15 2.30
N GLU A 3 38.37 1.04 3.33
CA GLU A 3 38.17 0.07 4.42
C GLU A 3 36.95 0.37 5.29
N ALA A 4 36.70 1.66 5.59
CA ALA A 4 35.50 2.08 6.31
C ALA A 4 34.22 1.77 5.51
N ILE A 5 34.25 2.01 4.19
CA ILE A 5 33.14 1.66 3.29
C ILE A 5 32.92 0.15 3.27
N LYS A 6 33.99 -0.65 3.22
CA LYS A 6 33.93 -2.12 3.23
C LYS A 6 33.38 -2.65 4.56
N ALA A 7 33.78 -2.07 5.69
CA ALA A 7 33.29 -2.45 7.01
C ALA A 7 31.79 -2.16 7.16
N ILE A 8 31.34 -0.97 6.76
CA ILE A 8 29.92 -0.59 6.77
C ILE A 8 29.11 -1.52 5.86
N ALA A 9 29.63 -1.85 4.67
CA ALA A 9 28.95 -2.75 3.74
C ALA A 9 28.80 -4.17 4.29
N LEU A 10 29.83 -4.70 4.97
CA LEU A 10 29.79 -6.02 5.60
C LEU A 10 28.84 -6.06 6.80
N GLU A 11 28.83 -5.01 7.61
CA GLU A 11 27.90 -4.86 8.73
C GLU A 11 26.44 -4.83 8.23
N GLU A 12 26.14 -4.03 7.22
CA GLU A 12 24.80 -3.94 6.65
C GLU A 12 24.38 -5.26 5.99
N ALA A 13 25.29 -5.97 5.32
CA ALA A 13 25.02 -7.29 4.74
C ALA A 13 24.66 -8.33 5.83
N ASN A 14 25.40 -8.36 6.94
CA ASN A 14 25.10 -9.25 8.06
C ASN A 14 23.77 -8.89 8.73
N ASN A 15 23.50 -7.61 8.95
CA ASN A 15 22.24 -7.11 9.51
C ASN A 15 21.02 -7.43 8.62
N ILE A 16 21.22 -7.51 7.30
CA ILE A 16 20.17 -7.91 6.38
C ILE A 16 19.98 -9.42 6.38
N LYS A 17 21.07 -10.20 6.45
CA LYS A 17 20.98 -11.65 6.54
C LYS A 17 20.19 -12.09 7.79
N THR A 18 20.47 -11.50 8.95
CA THR A 18 19.72 -11.77 10.19
C THR A 18 18.25 -11.37 10.01
N LEU A 19 17.99 -10.16 9.50
CA LEU A 19 16.63 -9.68 9.28
C LEU A 19 15.82 -10.55 8.32
N VAL A 20 16.43 -11.05 7.24
CA VAL A 20 15.79 -11.97 6.30
C VAL A 20 15.48 -13.30 6.99
N THR A 21 16.43 -13.83 7.76
CA THR A 21 16.24 -15.09 8.48
C THR A 21 15.11 -14.98 9.51
N ASP A 22 15.11 -13.92 10.30
CA ASP A 22 14.08 -13.66 11.31
C ASP A 22 12.73 -13.35 10.66
N GLY A 23 12.73 -12.65 9.52
CA GLY A 23 11.52 -12.33 8.77
C GLY A 23 10.89 -13.55 8.08
N LEU A 24 11.70 -14.55 7.73
CA LEU A 24 11.21 -15.86 7.26
C LEU A 24 10.66 -16.68 8.44
N ARG A 25 11.32 -16.65 9.59
CA ARG A 25 10.84 -17.33 10.81
C ARG A 25 9.53 -16.75 11.34
N SER A 26 9.33 -15.44 11.18
CA SER A 26 8.10 -14.79 11.66
C SER A 26 6.84 -15.20 10.91
N GLY A 27 6.97 -15.77 9.70
CA GLY A 27 5.83 -16.19 8.87
C GLY A 27 4.96 -15.04 8.33
N THR A 28 5.26 -13.78 8.66
CA THR A 28 4.39 -12.64 8.32
C THR A 28 4.36 -12.31 6.82
N TYR A 29 5.33 -12.80 6.05
CA TYR A 29 5.33 -12.76 4.58
C TYR A 29 4.15 -13.53 3.95
N SER A 30 3.48 -14.41 4.71
CA SER A 30 2.31 -15.15 4.24
C SER A 30 1.03 -14.30 4.19
N TYR A 31 0.91 -13.27 5.03
CA TYR A 31 -0.30 -12.45 5.14
C TYR A 31 -0.71 -11.73 3.86
N PRO A 32 0.20 -11.18 3.03
CA PRO A 32 -0.17 -10.65 1.72
C PRO A 32 -0.88 -11.68 0.83
N PHE A 33 -0.44 -12.94 0.84
CA PHE A 33 -1.07 -14.03 0.09
C PHE A 33 -2.39 -14.48 0.71
N LEU A 34 -2.46 -14.58 2.04
CA LEU A 34 -3.72 -14.82 2.75
C LEU A 34 -4.74 -13.70 2.47
N GLY A 35 -4.26 -12.47 2.34
CA GLY A 35 -5.05 -11.32 1.93
C GLY A 35 -5.66 -11.46 0.55
N ILE A 36 -4.94 -12.04 -0.42
CA ILE A 36 -5.48 -12.37 -1.76
C ILE A 36 -6.64 -13.37 -1.63
N LEU A 37 -6.40 -14.48 -0.93
CA LEU A 37 -7.40 -15.54 -0.76
C LEU A 37 -8.64 -15.03 -0.02
N TYR A 38 -8.44 -14.28 1.06
CA TYR A 38 -9.52 -13.73 1.86
C TYR A 38 -10.30 -12.67 1.08
N PHE A 39 -9.62 -11.75 0.40
CA PHE A 39 -10.26 -10.74 -0.44
C PHE A 39 -11.03 -11.37 -1.60
N GLY A 40 -10.49 -12.39 -2.25
CA GLY A 40 -11.17 -13.14 -3.31
C GLY A 40 -12.43 -13.86 -2.84
N SER A 41 -12.40 -14.42 -1.62
CA SER A 41 -13.52 -15.18 -1.05
C SER A 41 -14.60 -14.29 -0.40
N HIS A 42 -14.27 -13.07 0.02
CA HIS A 42 -15.18 -12.14 0.70
C HIS A 42 -15.60 -10.99 -0.21
N HIS A 43 -16.59 -11.23 -1.07
CA HIS A 43 -17.10 -10.24 -2.03
C HIS A 43 -17.63 -8.94 -1.40
N SER A 44 -18.00 -8.94 -0.12
CA SER A 44 -18.36 -7.73 0.63
C SER A 44 -17.23 -6.69 0.61
N LEU A 45 -15.97 -7.14 0.71
CA LEU A 45 -14.80 -6.26 0.70
C LEU A 45 -14.52 -5.60 -0.65
N TRP A 46 -15.20 -5.99 -1.73
CA TRP A 46 -14.98 -5.41 -3.06
C TRP A 46 -15.69 -4.07 -3.24
N GLY A 47 -16.54 -3.66 -2.29
CA GLY A 47 -17.27 -2.40 -2.33
C GLY A 47 -16.35 -1.19 -2.57
N PRO A 48 -15.33 -0.95 -1.73
CA PRO A 48 -14.38 0.14 -1.90
C PRO A 48 -13.66 0.10 -3.26
N LEU A 49 -13.16 -1.07 -3.68
CA LEU A 49 -12.50 -1.25 -4.98
C LEU A 49 -13.43 -0.87 -6.15
N ARG A 50 -14.67 -1.38 -6.17
CA ARG A 50 -15.62 -1.10 -7.27
C ARG A 50 -16.02 0.37 -7.33
N LYS A 51 -16.20 1.02 -6.17
CA LYS A 51 -16.51 2.45 -6.10
C LYS A 51 -15.36 3.32 -6.63
N LEU A 52 -14.12 2.84 -6.51
CA LEU A 52 -12.93 3.54 -6.98
C LEU A 52 -12.74 3.43 -8.51
N LEU A 53 -13.32 2.43 -9.18
CA LEU A 53 -13.15 2.24 -10.63
C LEU A 53 -13.68 3.42 -11.46
N ALA A 54 -14.86 3.93 -11.13
CA ALA A 54 -15.46 5.06 -11.85
C ALA A 54 -14.60 6.34 -11.79
N PRO A 55 -14.18 6.85 -10.61
CA PRO A 55 -13.37 8.06 -10.54
C PRO A 55 -11.96 7.86 -11.12
N ILE A 56 -11.36 6.66 -11.00
CA ILE A 56 -10.11 6.34 -11.70
C ILE A 56 -10.31 6.35 -13.23
N GLY A 57 -11.41 5.80 -13.72
CA GLY A 57 -11.78 5.83 -15.13
C GLY A 57 -11.89 7.26 -15.66
N THR A 58 -12.62 8.12 -14.95
CA THR A 58 -12.74 9.54 -15.30
C THR A 58 -11.38 10.25 -15.27
N LEU A 59 -10.59 10.03 -14.22
CA LEU A 59 -9.24 10.59 -14.11
C LEU A 59 -8.35 10.14 -15.27
N SER A 60 -8.41 8.86 -15.64
CA SER A 60 -7.63 8.30 -16.74
C SER A 60 -8.00 8.93 -18.08
N LEU A 61 -9.29 9.16 -18.32
CA LEU A 61 -9.78 9.81 -19.54
C LEU A 61 -9.28 11.25 -19.61
N VAL A 62 -9.44 12.01 -18.54
CA VAL A 62 -9.05 13.44 -18.48
C VAL A 62 -7.55 13.59 -18.65
N VAL A 63 -6.74 12.85 -17.89
CA VAL A 63 -5.28 12.95 -17.94
C VAL A 63 -4.75 12.50 -19.30
N THR A 64 -5.21 11.36 -19.82
CA THR A 64 -4.75 10.85 -21.11
C THR A 64 -5.13 11.81 -22.24
N SER A 65 -6.37 12.30 -22.26
CA SER A 65 -6.80 13.27 -23.29
C SER A 65 -5.99 14.56 -23.21
N GLY A 66 -5.74 15.08 -22.01
CA GLY A 66 -4.90 16.26 -21.80
C GLY A 66 -3.46 16.05 -22.26
N MET A 67 -2.84 14.91 -21.90
CA MET A 67 -1.49 14.56 -22.34
C MET A 67 -1.39 14.47 -23.86
N PHE A 68 -2.30 13.75 -24.52
CA PHE A 68 -2.32 13.71 -25.99
C PHE A 68 -2.52 15.10 -26.61
N PHE A 69 -3.40 15.93 -26.05
CA PHE A 69 -3.63 17.28 -26.58
C PHE A 69 -2.39 18.17 -26.48
N PHE A 70 -1.70 18.17 -25.33
CA PHE A 70 -0.57 19.07 -25.08
C PHE A 70 0.78 18.54 -25.55
N THR A 71 1.02 17.22 -25.46
CA THR A 71 2.35 16.65 -25.67
C THR A 71 2.51 15.93 -27.00
N TYR A 72 1.45 15.48 -27.67
CA TYR A 72 1.58 14.66 -28.87
C TYR A 72 2.37 15.34 -29.99
N VAL A 73 1.99 16.56 -30.38
CA VAL A 73 2.69 17.28 -31.47
C VAL A 73 4.15 17.61 -31.09
N PRO A 74 4.44 18.21 -29.91
CA PRO A 74 5.83 18.41 -29.47
C PRO A 74 6.66 17.13 -29.40
N GLN A 75 6.07 16.03 -28.91
CA GLN A 75 6.77 14.76 -28.72
C GLN A 75 7.08 14.07 -30.03
N VAL A 76 6.14 14.10 -30.99
CA VAL A 76 6.38 13.64 -32.37
C VAL A 76 7.48 14.46 -33.03
N ALA A 77 7.49 15.79 -32.84
CA ALA A 77 8.54 16.64 -33.40
C ALA A 77 9.94 16.27 -32.87
N ILE A 78 10.07 16.02 -31.57
CA ILE A 78 11.34 15.57 -30.98
C ILE A 78 11.70 14.16 -31.47
N LEU A 79 10.76 13.23 -31.48
CA LEU A 79 10.98 11.85 -31.93
C LEU A 79 11.27 11.76 -33.43
N ALA A 80 10.83 12.71 -34.25
CA ALA A 80 11.10 12.74 -35.68
C ALA A 80 12.62 12.79 -35.98
N PHE A 81 13.42 13.42 -35.11
CA PHE A 81 14.88 13.44 -35.24
C PHE A 81 15.53 12.07 -35.00
N ILE A 82 14.89 11.19 -34.24
CA ILE A 82 15.45 9.88 -33.84
C ILE A 82 14.83 8.75 -34.68
N SER A 83 13.50 8.77 -34.83
CA SER A 83 12.68 7.69 -35.38
C SER A 83 12.13 8.00 -36.78
N GLY A 84 12.35 9.22 -37.29
CA GLY A 84 11.91 9.65 -38.62
C GLY A 84 10.39 9.47 -38.82
N PRO A 85 9.94 8.85 -39.92
CA PRO A 85 8.51 8.70 -40.23
C PRO A 85 7.74 7.83 -39.22
N PHE A 86 8.43 7.04 -38.39
CA PHE A 86 7.80 6.23 -37.35
C PHE A 86 7.54 6.99 -36.03
N ALA A 87 7.99 8.25 -35.92
CA ALA A 87 7.83 9.06 -34.72
C ALA A 87 6.39 9.19 -34.19
N PRO A 88 5.34 9.34 -35.04
CA PRO A 88 3.95 9.33 -34.57
C PRO A 88 3.57 8.06 -33.81
N PHE A 89 4.00 6.90 -34.28
CA PHE A 89 3.71 5.60 -33.65
C PHE A 89 4.53 5.39 -32.37
N ALA A 90 5.77 5.88 -32.34
CA ALA A 90 6.63 5.82 -31.16
C ALA A 90 6.16 6.75 -30.02
N ALA A 91 5.54 7.88 -30.34
CA ALA A 91 5.03 8.84 -29.36
C ALA A 91 3.85 8.29 -28.55
N ILE A 92 2.96 7.49 -29.17
CA ILE A 92 1.77 6.92 -28.53
C ILE A 92 2.09 6.14 -27.24
N PRO A 93 2.93 5.08 -27.26
CA PRO A 93 3.23 4.32 -26.05
C PRO A 93 3.97 5.13 -24.99
N LEU A 94 4.79 6.12 -25.38
CA LEU A 94 5.45 7.03 -24.43
C LEU A 94 4.42 7.90 -23.69
N ILE A 95 3.52 8.56 -24.43
CA ILE A 95 2.47 9.40 -23.86
C ILE A 95 1.55 8.58 -22.96
N LEU A 96 1.22 7.35 -23.36
CA LEU A 96 0.44 6.42 -22.52
C LEU A 96 1.20 6.04 -21.24
N SER A 97 2.50 5.79 -21.31
CA SER A 97 3.34 5.48 -20.15
C SER A 97 3.42 6.66 -19.17
N GLU A 98 3.68 7.87 -19.68
CA GLU A 98 3.72 9.12 -18.91
C GLU A 98 2.36 9.42 -18.26
N SER A 99 1.27 9.30 -19.04
CA SER A 99 -0.10 9.43 -18.55
C SER A 99 -0.38 8.42 -17.43
N SER A 100 0.00 7.15 -17.61
CA SER A 100 -0.20 6.12 -16.59
C SER A 100 0.54 6.43 -15.29
N THR A 101 1.71 7.06 -15.38
CA THR A 101 2.51 7.47 -14.22
C THR A 101 1.80 8.59 -13.46
N ILE A 102 1.29 9.59 -14.17
CA ILE A 102 0.51 10.70 -13.60
C ILE A 102 -0.78 10.17 -12.96
N ILE A 103 -1.53 9.32 -13.67
CA ILE A 103 -2.78 8.73 -13.17
C ILE A 103 -2.53 7.94 -11.89
N LYS A 104 -1.50 7.09 -11.86
CA LYS A 104 -1.12 6.32 -10.66
C LYS A 104 -0.78 7.24 -9.48
N LEU A 105 -0.01 8.30 -9.73
CA LEU A 105 0.37 9.26 -8.69
C LEU A 105 -0.88 9.97 -8.12
N LEU A 106 -1.74 10.49 -8.99
CA LEU A 106 -2.96 11.21 -8.59
C LEU A 106 -3.95 10.28 -7.90
N ALA A 107 -4.20 9.08 -8.44
CA ALA A 107 -5.10 8.11 -7.83
C ALA A 107 -4.61 7.70 -6.43
N ARG A 108 -3.30 7.48 -6.24
CA ARG A 108 -2.74 7.09 -4.95
C ARG A 108 -2.88 8.20 -3.90
N VAL A 109 -2.68 9.44 -4.30
CA VAL A 109 -2.73 10.60 -3.39
C VAL A 109 -4.17 10.98 -3.03
N PHE A 110 -5.08 11.01 -4.00
CA PHE A 110 -6.40 11.61 -3.79
C PHE A 110 -7.52 10.62 -3.51
N MET A 111 -7.39 9.37 -3.96
CA MET A 111 -8.54 8.45 -4.01
C MET A 111 -8.28 7.11 -3.33
N LEU A 112 -7.06 6.58 -3.40
CA LEU A 112 -6.75 5.24 -2.93
C LEU A 112 -6.69 5.17 -1.40
N GLU A 113 -6.15 6.19 -0.72
CA GLU A 113 -5.93 6.17 0.74
C GLU A 113 -7.23 5.91 1.52
N GLU A 114 -8.29 6.67 1.24
CA GLU A 114 -9.59 6.49 1.92
C GLU A 114 -10.19 5.11 1.65
N SER A 115 -10.09 4.64 0.39
CA SER A 115 -10.63 3.34 0.00
C SER A 115 -9.89 2.16 0.65
N LEU A 116 -8.57 2.28 0.82
CA LEU A 116 -7.77 1.28 1.55
C LEU A 116 -8.10 1.31 3.05
N ILE A 117 -8.32 2.48 3.66
CA ILE A 117 -8.75 2.57 5.05
C ILE A 117 -10.11 1.88 5.26
N ASP A 118 -11.07 2.10 4.36
CA ASP A 118 -12.37 1.43 4.40
C ASP A 118 -12.21 -0.10 4.27
N THR A 119 -11.31 -0.55 3.40
CA THR A 119 -11.00 -1.99 3.23
C THR A 119 -10.36 -2.59 4.49
N PHE A 120 -9.44 -1.87 5.13
CA PHE A 120 -8.78 -2.28 6.37
C PHE A 120 -9.79 -2.40 7.51
N ASP A 121 -10.53 -1.33 7.78
CA ASP A 121 -11.53 -1.28 8.86
C ASP A 121 -12.63 -2.32 8.64
N GLY A 122 -13.04 -2.48 7.39
CA GLY A 122 -14.01 -3.45 6.98
C GLY A 122 -13.59 -4.90 7.23
N THR A 123 -12.32 -5.20 6.97
CA THR A 123 -11.72 -6.51 7.29
C THR A 123 -11.64 -6.71 8.81
N MET A 124 -11.26 -5.69 9.58
CA MET A 124 -11.24 -5.75 11.05
C MET A 124 -12.63 -6.01 11.63
N ILE A 125 -13.69 -5.40 11.08
CA ILE A 125 -15.09 -5.69 11.47
C ILE A 125 -15.45 -7.13 11.12
N ALA A 126 -15.11 -7.61 9.92
CA ALA A 126 -15.36 -8.99 9.51
C ALA A 126 -14.69 -10.01 10.42
N ARG A 127 -13.54 -9.64 11.01
CA ARG A 127 -12.77 -10.43 11.97
C ARG A 127 -13.22 -10.25 13.44
N GLY A 128 -14.28 -9.48 13.71
CA GLY A 128 -14.84 -9.32 15.04
C GLY A 128 -14.31 -8.12 15.85
N HIS A 129 -13.35 -7.36 15.33
CA HIS A 129 -12.73 -6.23 16.03
C HIS A 129 -13.50 -4.90 15.88
N SER A 130 -14.83 -4.95 15.93
CA SER A 130 -15.68 -3.76 15.74
C SER A 130 -15.45 -2.69 16.81
N ALA A 131 -15.17 -3.09 18.05
CA ALA A 131 -14.87 -2.19 19.17
C ALA A 131 -13.57 -1.40 18.96
N LEU A 132 -12.56 -2.01 18.32
CA LEU A 132 -11.31 -1.33 17.98
C LEU A 132 -11.52 -0.31 16.86
N VAL A 133 -12.29 -0.68 15.83
CA VAL A 133 -12.64 0.20 14.70
C VAL A 133 -13.49 1.40 15.17
N ALA A 134 -14.37 1.20 16.14
CA ALA A 134 -15.20 2.25 16.74
C ALA A 134 -14.38 3.41 17.36
N LYS A 135 -13.11 3.18 17.73
CA LYS A 135 -12.20 4.23 18.23
C LYS A 135 -11.74 5.20 17.14
N GLY A 136 -11.84 4.82 15.87
CA GLY A 136 -11.35 5.62 14.72
C GLY A 136 -12.45 6.14 13.79
N ARG A 137 -13.65 5.56 13.84
CA ARG A 137 -14.80 5.96 13.02
C ARG A 137 -16.12 5.55 13.70
N VAL A 138 -17.22 6.16 13.26
CA VAL A 138 -18.55 5.73 13.69
C VAL A 138 -18.83 4.35 13.11
N VAL A 139 -19.17 3.38 13.96
CA VAL A 139 -19.63 2.04 13.55
C VAL A 139 -21.13 1.97 13.80
N LYS A 140 -21.93 1.66 12.77
CA LYS A 140 -23.38 1.55 12.93
C LYS A 140 -23.72 0.24 13.66
N SER A 141 -24.43 0.33 14.79
CA SER A 141 -24.98 -0.86 15.45
C SER A 141 -26.18 -1.36 14.64
N SER A 142 -26.23 -2.66 14.36
CA SER A 142 -27.37 -3.32 13.71
C SER A 142 -28.52 -3.54 14.70
N SER A 143 -28.98 -2.48 15.37
CA SER A 143 -30.11 -2.51 16.30
C SER A 143 -31.25 -1.62 15.79
N ALA A 144 -31.71 -1.88 14.57
CA ALA A 144 -33.06 -1.57 14.12
C ALA A 144 -33.27 -2.16 12.72
N SER A 145 -34.23 -3.09 12.63
CA SER A 145 -34.85 -3.68 11.42
C SER A 145 -34.32 -5.04 10.91
N SER A 146 -35.18 -6.04 11.18
CA SER A 146 -35.48 -7.27 10.45
C SER A 146 -34.44 -8.40 10.38
N SER A 147 -34.63 -9.36 11.28
CA SER A 147 -34.87 -10.79 10.96
C SER A 147 -34.53 -11.24 9.52
N SER A 148 -33.27 -11.59 9.28
CA SER A 148 -32.91 -12.73 8.43
C SER A 148 -31.44 -13.05 8.64
N SER A 149 -31.12 -14.33 8.66
CA SER A 149 -29.81 -14.96 8.84
C SER A 149 -28.85 -14.73 7.65
N SER A 150 -28.75 -13.50 7.16
CA SER A 150 -27.72 -13.10 6.19
C SER A 150 -26.63 -12.37 6.96
N ALA A 151 -25.41 -12.91 6.93
CA ALA A 151 -24.22 -12.31 7.54
C ALA A 151 -24.18 -10.80 7.25
N SER A 152 -24.46 -9.98 8.27
CA SER A 152 -24.55 -8.52 8.13
C SER A 152 -23.26 -7.98 7.48
N ASP A 153 -23.38 -7.36 6.31
CA ASP A 153 -22.26 -6.90 5.49
C ASP A 153 -21.31 -6.00 6.33
N PRO A 154 -20.05 -6.40 6.55
CA PRO A 154 -19.08 -5.61 7.31
C PRO A 154 -18.88 -4.21 6.73
N MET A 155 -19.04 -4.03 5.41
CA MET A 155 -18.89 -2.71 4.77
C MET A 155 -20.06 -1.78 5.09
N ALA A 156 -21.27 -2.33 5.27
CA ALA A 156 -22.45 -1.54 5.60
C ALA A 156 -22.39 -0.92 7.00
N LYS A 157 -21.54 -1.48 7.88
CA LYS A 157 -21.32 -0.99 9.25
C LYS A 157 -20.35 0.20 9.33
N LEU A 158 -19.62 0.48 8.26
CA LEU A 158 -18.67 1.60 8.19
C LEU A 158 -19.42 2.94 8.07
N GLY A 159 -19.36 3.76 9.12
CA GLY A 159 -19.82 5.15 9.13
C GLY A 159 -18.71 6.15 8.76
N LYS A 160 -18.94 7.45 8.97
CA LYS A 160 -17.96 8.50 8.65
C LYS A 160 -16.68 8.36 9.50
N LEU A 161 -15.53 8.61 8.86
CA LEU A 161 -14.21 8.68 9.52
C LEU A 161 -14.19 9.84 10.51
N VAL A 162 -13.86 9.55 11.78
CA VAL A 162 -13.76 10.56 12.84
C VAL A 162 -12.34 11.10 12.93
N LYS A 163 -11.34 10.24 12.70
CA LYS A 163 -9.94 10.65 12.53
C LYS A 163 -9.62 10.76 11.04
N LYS A 164 -9.31 11.97 10.57
CA LYS A 164 -8.81 12.19 9.21
C LYS A 164 -7.52 11.38 8.99
N PRO A 165 -7.31 10.81 7.80
CA PRO A 165 -6.03 10.20 7.45
C PRO A 165 -4.91 11.21 7.69
N LEU A 166 -3.94 10.85 8.52
CA LEU A 166 -2.78 11.69 8.81
C LEU A 166 -1.83 11.60 7.63
N GLY A 167 -2.06 12.46 6.65
CA GLY A 167 -1.23 12.62 5.47
C GLY A 167 -1.48 13.97 4.82
N LYS A 168 -1.20 15.09 5.51
CA LYS A 168 -1.01 16.35 4.79
C LYS A 168 0.18 16.13 3.84
N LEU A 169 -0.12 16.01 2.55
CA LEU A 169 0.86 16.00 1.47
C LEU A 169 1.68 17.29 1.57
N SER A 170 2.85 17.22 2.21
CA SER A 170 3.79 18.32 2.13
C SER A 170 4.32 18.36 0.70
N MET A 171 4.25 19.51 0.03
CA MET A 171 4.86 19.77 -1.29
C MET A 171 6.30 19.25 -1.38
N THR A 172 6.98 19.18 -0.24
CA THR A 172 8.28 18.55 -0.03
C THR A 172 8.36 17.10 -0.52
N TYR A 173 7.31 16.28 -0.42
CA TYR A 173 7.33 14.89 -0.92
C TYR A 173 7.33 14.79 -2.45
N LEU A 174 6.60 15.67 -3.13
CA LEU A 174 6.59 15.73 -4.61
C LEU A 174 7.95 16.23 -5.11
N VAL A 175 8.46 17.32 -4.53
CA VAL A 175 9.78 17.88 -4.86
C VAL A 175 10.89 16.87 -4.57
N ARG A 176 10.81 16.15 -3.45
CA ARG A 176 11.79 15.12 -3.06
C ARG A 176 11.70 13.87 -3.95
N SER A 177 10.51 13.46 -4.38
CA SER A 177 10.36 12.41 -5.41
C SER A 177 10.99 12.82 -6.75
N LEU A 178 10.84 14.08 -7.15
CA LEU A 178 11.45 14.60 -8.37
C LEU A 178 12.98 14.63 -8.27
N ILE A 179 13.51 15.04 -7.11
CA ILE A 179 14.96 15.06 -6.82
C ILE A 179 15.55 13.65 -6.70
N TYR A 180 14.79 12.66 -6.22
CA TYR A 180 15.25 11.27 -6.11
C TYR A 180 15.01 10.43 -7.37
N PHE A 181 14.31 10.95 -8.37
CA PHE A 181 14.10 10.28 -9.65
C PHE A 181 15.43 9.83 -10.30
N PRO A 182 16.50 10.66 -10.35
CA PRO A 182 17.80 10.25 -10.89
C PRO A 182 18.56 9.27 -9.98
N LEU A 183 18.23 9.21 -8.68
CA LEU A 183 18.90 8.35 -7.70
C LEU A 183 18.52 6.87 -7.81
N ASN A 184 17.52 6.51 -8.61
CA ASN A 184 17.17 5.12 -8.92
C ASN A 184 18.14 4.44 -9.90
N PHE A 185 19.13 5.16 -10.43
CA PHE A 185 20.14 4.63 -11.35
C PHE A 185 21.39 4.05 -10.65
N ILE A 186 21.37 3.82 -9.33
CA ILE A 186 22.46 3.11 -8.65
C ILE A 186 22.32 1.61 -8.93
N PRO A 187 23.16 1.01 -9.80
CA PRO A 187 23.12 -0.41 -10.06
C PRO A 187 23.77 -1.15 -8.90
N VAL A 188 23.27 -2.35 -8.59
CA VAL A 188 23.82 -3.32 -7.62
C VAL A 188 23.49 -3.04 -6.14
N VAL A 189 22.19 -2.89 -5.85
CA VAL A 189 21.65 -3.49 -4.62
C VAL A 189 21.10 -4.85 -5.05
N GLY A 190 21.80 -5.95 -4.69
CA GLY A 190 21.35 -7.30 -5.03
C GLY A 190 19.87 -7.46 -4.69
N THR A 191 19.07 -8.10 -5.56
CA THR A 191 17.60 -8.12 -5.52
C THR A 191 17.01 -8.28 -4.10
N PHE A 192 17.60 -9.14 -3.28
CA PHE A 192 17.21 -9.35 -1.89
C PHE A 192 17.35 -8.12 -1.00
N MET A 193 18.43 -7.35 -1.14
CA MET A 193 18.70 -6.15 -0.36
C MET A 193 17.79 -4.99 -0.77
N TYR A 194 17.42 -4.92 -2.05
CA TYR A 194 16.41 -3.98 -2.53
C TYR A 194 15.05 -4.32 -1.92
N LEU A 195 14.64 -5.58 -1.99
CA LEU A 195 13.39 -6.06 -1.39
C LEU A 195 13.35 -5.86 0.13
N ALA A 196 14.43 -6.15 0.84
CA ALA A 196 14.51 -5.92 2.28
C ALA A 196 14.40 -4.43 2.63
N THR A 197 15.02 -3.56 1.84
CA THR A 197 14.95 -2.10 2.03
C THR A 197 13.54 -1.57 1.78
N GLN A 198 12.90 -2.00 0.68
CA GLN A 198 11.50 -1.63 0.41
C GLN A 198 10.56 -2.20 1.48
N GLY A 199 10.78 -3.44 1.89
CA GLY A 199 9.99 -4.09 2.94
C GLY A 199 10.07 -3.35 4.27
N ARG A 200 11.28 -2.98 4.72
CA ARG A 200 11.50 -2.15 5.93
C ARG A 200 10.70 -0.86 5.90
N ARG A 201 10.59 -0.23 4.72
CA ARG A 201 9.88 1.05 4.54
C ARG A 201 8.36 0.87 4.47
N LEU A 202 7.88 -0.13 3.72
CA LEU A 202 6.47 -0.30 3.40
C LEU A 202 5.69 -1.10 4.44
N GLY A 203 6.35 -2.03 5.15
CA GLY A 203 5.73 -2.84 6.20
C GLY A 203 5.00 -1.99 7.24
N PRO A 204 5.67 -1.02 7.90
CA PRO A 204 5.03 -0.19 8.91
C PRO A 204 3.87 0.67 8.37
N VAL A 205 3.93 1.04 7.09
CA VAL A 205 2.86 1.81 6.42
C VAL A 205 1.58 0.99 6.33
N ALA A 206 1.67 -0.31 6.10
CA ALA A 206 0.51 -1.20 6.05
C ALA A 206 -0.29 -1.27 7.37
N HIS A 207 0.37 -1.08 8.52
CA HIS A 207 -0.27 -1.00 9.85
C HIS A 207 -0.54 0.44 10.32
N ALA A 208 -0.36 1.47 9.47
CA ALA A 208 -0.61 2.86 9.86
C ALA A 208 -2.03 3.06 10.43
N ARG A 209 -3.03 2.43 9.80
CA ARG A 209 -4.42 2.46 10.27
C ARG A 209 -4.59 1.72 11.60
N TYR A 210 -3.98 0.54 11.76
CA TYR A 210 -4.00 -0.20 13.02
C TYR A 210 -3.45 0.63 14.19
N PHE A 211 -2.28 1.24 14.02
CA PHE A 211 -1.68 2.10 15.05
C PHE A 211 -2.57 3.30 15.40
N GLN A 212 -3.25 3.87 14.40
CA GLN A 212 -4.20 4.96 14.60
C GLN A 212 -5.43 4.52 15.42
N LEU A 213 -5.94 3.30 15.19
CA LEU A 213 -7.04 2.70 15.95
C LEU A 213 -6.62 2.38 17.39
N LYS A 214 -5.39 1.92 17.59
CA LYS A 214 -4.80 1.73 18.93
C LYS A 214 -4.50 3.04 19.66
N GLY A 215 -4.52 4.17 18.95
CA GLY A 215 -4.24 5.49 19.51
C GLY A 215 -2.77 5.68 19.88
N TRP A 216 -1.86 4.95 19.23
CA TRP A 216 -0.43 5.07 19.50
C TRP A 216 0.11 6.39 18.96
N ASP A 217 1.00 7.00 19.74
CA ASP A 217 1.79 8.15 19.33
C ASP A 217 2.99 7.71 18.48
N ALA A 218 3.72 8.68 17.93
CA ALA A 218 4.83 8.40 17.02
C ALA A 218 5.94 7.59 17.70
N LYS A 219 6.22 7.85 18.97
CA LYS A 219 7.27 7.19 19.76
C LYS A 219 6.92 5.72 20.00
N ARG A 220 5.72 5.43 20.52
CA ARG A 220 5.29 4.04 20.76
C ARG A 220 5.24 3.23 19.47
N ARG A 221 4.79 3.84 18.37
CA ARG A 221 4.81 3.20 17.05
C ARG A 221 6.23 2.83 16.62
N GLU A 222 7.18 3.74 16.78
CA GLU A 222 8.58 3.49 16.41
C GLU A 222 9.20 2.37 17.25
N GLU A 223 8.96 2.38 18.56
CA GLU A 223 9.43 1.33 19.48
C GLU A 223 8.84 -0.04 19.09
N TRP A 224 7.53 -0.10 18.81
CA TRP A 224 6.87 -1.32 18.35
C TRP A 224 7.44 -1.85 17.03
N VAL A 225 7.57 -0.98 16.03
CA VAL A 225 8.10 -1.35 14.71
C VAL A 225 9.56 -1.79 14.81
N LYS A 226 10.35 -1.17 15.70
CA LYS A 226 11.74 -1.57 15.95
C LYS A 226 11.82 -2.96 16.58
N ALA A 227 10.93 -3.27 17.52
CA ALA A 227 10.84 -4.61 18.14
C ALA A 227 10.42 -5.69 17.13
N HIS A 228 9.50 -5.37 16.21
CA HIS A 228 8.95 -6.30 15.21
C HIS A 228 9.54 -6.05 13.80
N ARG A 229 10.78 -5.57 13.72
CA ARG A 229 11.36 -5.09 12.45
C ARG A 229 11.39 -6.18 11.39
N ALA A 230 11.71 -7.40 11.77
CA ALA A 230 11.77 -8.56 10.88
C ALA A 230 10.39 -8.86 10.27
N GLU A 231 9.35 -8.87 11.10
CA GLU A 231 7.97 -9.12 10.71
C GLU A 231 7.44 -8.08 9.71
N TYR A 232 7.63 -6.81 10.03
CA TYR A 232 7.23 -5.71 9.15
C TYR A 232 8.03 -5.74 7.85
N THR A 233 9.31 -6.07 7.90
CA THR A 233 10.15 -6.15 6.71
C THR A 233 9.68 -7.27 5.77
N SER A 234 9.42 -8.47 6.29
CA SER A 234 9.02 -9.61 5.48
C SER A 234 7.61 -9.46 4.92
N PHE A 235 6.66 -8.93 5.71
CA PHE A 235 5.34 -8.52 5.22
C PHE A 235 5.47 -7.49 4.09
N GLY A 236 6.21 -6.40 4.34
CA GLY A 236 6.38 -5.31 3.39
C GLY A 236 7.05 -5.76 2.10
N ALA A 237 8.02 -6.66 2.17
CA ALA A 237 8.72 -7.19 1.00
C ALA A 237 7.78 -8.03 0.13
N ALA A 238 6.99 -8.92 0.73
CA ALA A 238 6.01 -9.73 0.00
C ALA A 238 4.88 -8.86 -0.60
N ALA A 239 4.36 -7.91 0.17
CA ALA A 239 3.37 -6.95 -0.32
C ALA A 239 3.90 -6.12 -1.50
N PHE A 240 5.15 -5.65 -1.40
CA PHE A 240 5.81 -4.90 -2.47
C PHE A 240 5.98 -5.73 -3.74
N LEU A 241 6.41 -7.00 -3.64
CA LEU A 241 6.52 -7.90 -4.79
C LEU A 241 5.19 -8.06 -5.54
N LEU A 242 4.07 -8.18 -4.81
CA LEU A 242 2.75 -8.25 -5.41
C LEU A 242 2.37 -6.92 -6.11
N GLU A 243 2.65 -5.79 -5.47
CA GLU A 243 2.38 -4.46 -6.07
C GLU A 243 3.28 -4.13 -7.28
N MET A 244 4.40 -4.82 -7.46
CA MET A 244 5.24 -4.67 -8.66
C MET A 244 4.59 -5.26 -9.92
N ILE A 245 3.58 -6.12 -9.79
CA ILE A 245 2.91 -6.72 -10.94
C ILE A 245 2.14 -5.64 -11.70
N PRO A 246 2.50 -5.36 -12.97
CA PRO A 246 1.82 -4.34 -13.77
C PRO A 246 0.34 -4.66 -13.92
N PHE A 247 -0.49 -3.61 -14.02
CA PHE A 247 -1.95 -3.67 -14.17
C PHE A 247 -2.72 -4.26 -12.98
N ALA A 248 -2.11 -5.13 -12.18
CA ALA A 248 -2.70 -5.72 -10.98
C ALA A 248 -2.32 -4.97 -9.69
N SER A 249 -1.40 -4.01 -9.75
CA SER A 249 -0.87 -3.30 -8.58
C SER A 249 -1.96 -2.70 -7.67
N ILE A 250 -3.00 -2.09 -8.26
CA ILE A 250 -4.12 -1.52 -7.49
C ILE A 250 -4.88 -2.63 -6.77
N ALA A 251 -5.23 -3.71 -7.46
CA ALA A 251 -5.91 -4.85 -6.85
C ALA A 251 -5.08 -5.47 -5.72
N PHE A 252 -3.77 -5.61 -5.93
CA PHE A 252 -2.86 -6.09 -4.90
C PHE A 252 -2.71 -5.13 -3.71
N SER A 253 -2.82 -3.81 -3.90
CA SER A 253 -2.90 -2.88 -2.76
C SER A 253 -4.13 -3.16 -1.87
N TYR A 254 -5.28 -3.53 -2.45
CA TYR A 254 -6.45 -3.95 -1.67
C TYR A 254 -6.21 -5.27 -0.95
N SER A 255 -5.71 -6.31 -1.64
CA SER A 255 -5.46 -7.60 -1.00
C SER A 255 -4.36 -7.52 0.07
N ASN A 256 -3.32 -6.73 -0.15
CA ASN A 256 -2.28 -6.45 0.85
C ASN A 256 -2.87 -5.73 2.07
N THR A 257 -3.80 -4.80 1.86
CA THR A 257 -4.50 -4.10 2.95
C THR A 257 -5.38 -5.07 3.76
N VAL A 258 -6.05 -6.01 3.10
CA VAL A 258 -6.75 -7.11 3.77
C VAL A 258 -5.76 -7.98 4.55
N GLY A 259 -4.63 -8.36 3.94
CA GLY A 259 -3.57 -9.13 4.60
C GLY A 259 -3.03 -8.44 5.85
N ALA A 260 -2.81 -7.13 5.78
CA ALA A 260 -2.42 -6.29 6.92
C ALA A 260 -3.49 -6.30 8.02
N ALA A 261 -4.77 -6.19 7.66
CA ALA A 261 -5.86 -6.26 8.64
C ALA A 261 -6.00 -7.66 9.27
N LEU A 262 -5.78 -8.74 8.51
CA LEU A 262 -5.73 -10.10 9.04
C LEU A 262 -4.57 -10.28 10.03
N TRP A 263 -3.40 -9.70 9.72
CA TRP A 263 -2.25 -9.72 10.62
C TRP A 263 -2.54 -8.93 11.90
N ALA A 264 -3.07 -7.72 11.79
CA ALA A 264 -3.50 -6.91 12.93
C ALA A 264 -4.56 -7.63 13.79
N SER A 265 -5.51 -8.33 13.17
CA SER A 265 -6.50 -9.17 13.87
C SER A 265 -5.84 -10.28 14.67
N ASN A 266 -4.84 -10.97 14.11
CA ASN A 266 -4.10 -12.01 14.82
C ASN A 266 -3.33 -11.44 16.03
N ILE A 267 -2.67 -10.30 15.85
CA ILE A 267 -1.99 -9.59 16.97
C ILE A 267 -2.97 -9.30 18.10
N GLU A 268 -4.17 -8.78 17.79
CA GLU A 268 -5.17 -8.49 18.83
C GLU A 268 -5.69 -9.76 19.52
N ASN A 269 -5.90 -10.85 18.79
CA ASN A 269 -6.39 -12.10 19.38
C ASN A 269 -5.37 -12.70 20.35
N ASN A 270 -4.09 -12.76 19.95
CA ASN A 270 -3.05 -13.31 20.82
C ASN A 270 -2.84 -12.41 22.06
N ALA A 271 -2.99 -11.09 21.92
CA ALA A 271 -2.87 -10.18 23.06
C ALA A 271 -4.00 -10.36 24.09
N VAL A 272 -5.20 -10.79 23.68
CA VAL A 272 -6.29 -11.09 24.60
C VAL A 272 -6.03 -12.40 25.36
N GLU A 273 -5.54 -13.43 24.67
CA GLU A 273 -5.22 -14.73 25.26
C GLU A 273 -4.20 -14.62 26.41
N TYR A 274 -3.16 -13.78 26.26
CA TYR A 274 -2.19 -13.49 27.32
C TYR A 274 -2.72 -12.71 28.53
N HIS A 275 -3.94 -12.16 28.47
CA HIS A 275 -4.58 -11.46 29.59
C HIS A 275 -5.63 -12.32 30.30
N GLU A 276 -5.99 -13.49 29.76
CA GLU A 276 -6.96 -14.42 30.35
C GLU A 276 -6.30 -15.62 31.07
N GLU A 277 -4.99 -15.83 30.90
CA GLU A 277 -4.14 -16.74 31.70
C GLU A 277 -3.53 -16.05 32.94
#